data_AF-A0AAE6REV7-F1
#
_entry.id   AF-A0AAE6REV7-F1
#
_cell.length_a   1.000
_cell.length_b   1.000
_cell.length_c   1.000
_cell.angle_alpha   90.00
_cell.angle_beta   90.00
_cell.angle_gamma   90.00
#
_symmetry.space_group_name_H-M   'P 1'
#
loop_
_entity.id
_entity.type
_entity.pdbx_description
1 polymer ?
#
loop_
_entity_poly.entity_id
_entity_poly.type
_entity_poly.pdbx_seq_one_letter_code
_entity_poly.pdbx_strand_id
1 'polypeptide(L)'
;MIDPTTGMKAGERYSVENVERAHQFPGFFLDGKYYLGPELLTAVGWLEGKRFIYDNLDATGQPIFPDRAAGDIDDLTLTLVDGTALKLNRLEVSAMNEEVEAIAQSNPDIPRYRSPGAVESPDNLRAPQGRPQGLEGVGLTRKDKIPLLLSAAAIGFLTGLLITHAQRRRR
;
A
#
# COMPACT_ATOMS: atom_id res chain seq x y z
N MET A 1 16.76 -2.20 2.32
CA MET A 1 16.93 -3.65 2.07
C MET A 1 16.30 -4.37 3.25
N ILE A 2 15.47 -5.39 3.01
CA ILE A 2 14.88 -6.17 4.10
C ILE A 2 16.00 -6.90 4.84
N ASP A 3 15.96 -6.90 6.17
CA ASP A 3 16.92 -7.65 6.98
C ASP A 3 16.75 -9.16 6.72
N PRO A 4 17.82 -9.88 6.30
CA PRO A 4 17.74 -11.31 5.99
C PRO A 4 17.21 -12.18 7.14
N THR A 5 17.40 -11.77 8.39
CA THR A 5 16.96 -12.59 9.53
C THR A 5 15.45 -12.59 9.72
N THR A 6 14.73 -11.66 9.09
CA THR A 6 13.26 -11.65 9.09
C THR A 6 12.67 -12.89 8.40
N GLY A 7 13.47 -13.58 7.58
CA GLY A 7 13.04 -14.70 6.74
C GLY A 7 12.25 -14.27 5.49
N MET A 8 11.91 -12.98 5.37
CA MET A 8 11.17 -12.44 4.24
C MET A 8 12.08 -12.21 3.04
N LYS A 9 11.56 -12.48 1.84
CA LYS A 9 12.25 -12.23 0.57
C LYS A 9 11.66 -11.01 -0.15
N ALA A 10 12.53 -10.29 -0.86
CA ALA A 10 12.10 -9.21 -1.74
C ALA A 10 11.19 -9.74 -2.87
N GLY A 11 10.17 -8.96 -3.23
CA GLY A 11 9.16 -9.29 -4.23
C GLY A 11 8.07 -10.26 -3.76
N GLU A 12 8.20 -10.88 -2.58
CA GLU A 12 7.18 -11.78 -2.03
C GLU A 12 6.24 -11.06 -1.06
N ARG A 13 5.00 -11.54 -0.98
CA ARG A 13 3.99 -11.04 -0.05
C ARG A 13 3.87 -11.95 1.16
N TYR A 14 3.70 -11.35 2.34
CA TYR A 14 3.53 -12.08 3.60
C TYR A 14 2.37 -11.50 4.40
N SER A 15 1.40 -12.32 4.81
CA SER A 15 0.37 -11.91 5.77
C SER A 15 0.74 -12.37 7.18
N VAL A 16 0.25 -11.67 8.19
CA VAL A 16 0.37 -12.10 9.58
C VAL A 16 -0.81 -13.02 9.91
N GLU A 17 -0.52 -14.16 10.55
CA GLU A 17 -1.53 -15.05 11.10
C GLU A 17 -2.26 -14.36 12.25
N ASN A 18 -3.57 -14.28 12.12
CA ASN A 18 -4.42 -13.58 13.07
C ASN A 18 -5.03 -14.57 14.07
N VAL A 19 -4.82 -14.30 15.35
CA VAL A 19 -5.38 -15.09 16.46
C VAL A 19 -6.33 -14.23 17.29
N GLU A 20 -7.35 -14.85 17.90
CA GLU A 20 -8.47 -14.12 18.54
C GLU A 20 -8.07 -13.12 19.64
N ARG A 21 -6.92 -13.33 20.30
CA ARG A 21 -6.47 -12.54 21.46
C ARG A 21 -5.38 -11.52 21.15
N ALA A 22 -5.01 -11.36 19.88
CA ALA A 22 -3.98 -10.43 19.45
C ALA A 22 -4.57 -9.36 18.51
N HIS A 23 -3.82 -8.27 18.33
CA HIS A 23 -4.17 -7.27 17.32
C HIS A 23 -4.27 -7.92 15.94
N GLN A 24 -5.32 -7.57 15.21
CA GLN A 24 -5.58 -8.11 13.88
C GLN A 24 -4.81 -7.32 12.83
N PHE A 25 -4.04 -8.02 12.01
CA PHE A 25 -3.28 -7.49 10.90
C PHE A 25 -3.94 -7.98 9.60
N PRO A 26 -4.92 -7.23 9.03
CA PRO A 26 -5.68 -7.67 7.85
C PRO A 26 -4.90 -7.53 6.53
N GLY A 27 -3.69 -6.97 6.59
CA GLY A 27 -2.89 -6.60 5.45
C GLY A 27 -1.79 -7.59 5.12
N PHE A 28 -0.79 -7.12 4.38
CA PHE A 28 0.38 -7.89 4.03
C PHE A 28 1.63 -7.02 3.93
N PHE A 29 2.78 -7.64 4.15
CA PHE A 29 4.07 -7.09 3.83
C PHE A 29 4.43 -7.33 2.37
N LEU A 30 5.05 -6.34 1.74
CA LEU A 30 5.73 -6.42 0.45
C LEU A 30 6.96 -5.51 0.50
N ASP A 31 8.15 -6.06 0.24
CA ASP A 31 9.42 -5.32 0.24
C ASP A 31 9.68 -4.52 1.53
N GLY A 32 9.27 -5.09 2.67
CA GLY A 32 9.43 -4.48 3.99
C GLY A 32 8.44 -3.34 4.29
N LYS A 33 7.47 -3.08 3.41
CA LYS A 33 6.34 -2.18 3.66
C LYS A 33 5.08 -2.98 3.94
N TYR A 34 4.21 -2.48 4.80
CA TYR A 34 2.96 -3.12 5.17
C TYR A 34 1.76 -2.34 4.64
N TYR A 35 0.86 -3.04 3.96
CA TYR A 35 -0.30 -2.49 3.26
C TYR A 35 -1.59 -3.15 3.76
N LEU A 36 -2.66 -2.38 3.96
CA LEU A 36 -3.94 -2.91 4.45
C LEU A 36 -4.80 -3.59 3.38
N GLY A 37 -4.50 -3.37 2.10
CA GLY A 37 -5.32 -3.87 1.00
C GLY A 37 -4.53 -4.07 -0.28
N PRO A 38 -5.11 -4.80 -1.26
CA PRO A 38 -4.42 -5.20 -2.49
C PRO A 38 -4.08 -4.02 -3.41
N GLU A 39 -4.73 -2.87 -3.22
CA GLU A 39 -4.57 -1.69 -4.07
C GLU A 39 -3.23 -0.96 -3.87
N LEU A 40 -2.43 -1.34 -2.86
CA LEU A 40 -1.05 -0.86 -2.64
C LEU A 40 -0.87 0.67 -2.63
N LEU A 41 -1.94 1.44 -2.41
CA LEU A 41 -1.91 2.90 -2.58
C LEU A 41 -1.11 3.61 -1.48
N THR A 42 -1.12 3.09 -0.26
CA THR A 42 -0.42 3.70 0.89
C THR A 42 0.02 2.62 1.86
N ALA A 43 1.32 2.57 2.14
CA ALA A 43 1.87 1.73 3.20
C ALA A 43 1.54 2.39 4.55
N VAL A 44 0.99 1.61 5.48
CA VAL A 44 0.67 2.04 6.85
C VAL A 44 1.67 1.50 7.88
N GLY A 45 2.72 0.83 7.41
CA GLY A 45 3.78 0.32 8.26
C GLY A 45 5.00 -0.08 7.43
N TRP A 46 6.12 -0.27 8.10
CA TRP A 46 7.39 -0.64 7.46
C TRP A 46 8.33 -1.31 8.45
N LEU A 47 9.34 -1.99 7.92
CA LEU A 47 10.42 -2.59 8.70
C LEU A 47 11.61 -1.63 8.81
N GLU A 48 12.06 -1.41 10.05
CA GLU A 48 13.33 -0.79 10.39
C GLU A 48 14.28 -1.87 10.92
N GLY A 49 15.03 -2.49 10.00
CA GLY A 49 15.73 -3.74 10.30
C GLY A 49 14.70 -4.86 10.55
N LYS A 50 14.62 -5.30 11.81
CA LYS A 50 13.62 -6.28 12.28
C LYS A 50 12.38 -5.64 12.90
N ARG A 51 12.48 -4.38 13.31
CA ARG A 51 11.43 -3.67 14.03
C ARG A 51 10.28 -3.36 13.08
N PHE A 52 9.07 -3.80 13.40
CA PHE A 52 7.88 -3.47 12.65
C PHE A 52 7.24 -2.20 13.18
N ILE A 53 7.37 -1.12 12.39
CA ILE A 53 6.68 0.14 12.61
C ILE A 53 5.28 0.03 11.97
N TYR A 54 4.25 0.27 12.77
CA TYR A 54 2.85 0.27 12.38
C TYR A 54 2.22 1.63 12.68
N ASP A 55 2.13 2.44 11.65
CA ASP A 55 1.61 3.81 11.65
C ASP A 55 0.13 3.83 11.22
N ASN A 56 -0.67 2.98 11.86
CA ASN A 56 -2.12 3.02 11.72
C ASN A 56 -2.75 3.62 12.98
N LEU A 57 -3.84 4.34 12.79
CA LEU A 57 -4.53 5.08 13.84
C LEU A 57 -5.86 4.41 14.18
N ASP A 58 -6.26 4.52 15.45
CA ASP A 58 -7.58 4.11 15.90
C ASP A 58 -8.67 5.15 15.54
N ALA A 59 -9.91 4.87 15.94
CA ALA A 59 -11.04 5.76 15.70
C ALA A 59 -10.93 7.13 16.40
N THR A 60 -10.03 7.27 17.37
CA THR A 60 -9.73 8.53 18.06
C THR A 60 -8.54 9.28 17.46
N GLY A 61 -7.92 8.71 16.42
CA GLY A 61 -6.72 9.27 15.77
C GLY A 61 -5.43 8.99 16.53
N GLN A 62 -5.44 8.09 17.52
CA GLN A 62 -4.24 7.70 18.26
C GLN A 62 -3.55 6.50 17.61
N PRO A 63 -2.21 6.39 17.68
CA PRO A 63 -1.50 5.21 17.22
C PRO A 63 -2.02 3.94 17.89
N ILE A 64 -2.25 2.89 17.10
CA ILE A 64 -2.70 1.59 17.61
C ILE A 64 -1.68 0.97 18.58
N PHE A 65 -0.39 1.15 18.29
CA PHE A 65 0.70 0.74 19.18
C PHE A 65 1.44 1.97 19.73
N PRO A 66 1.83 1.96 21.02
CA PRO A 66 2.73 2.96 21.58
C PRO A 66 4.00 3.07 20.74
N ASP A 67 4.50 4.30 20.57
CA ASP A 67 5.66 4.61 19.74
C ASP A 67 5.58 4.11 18.28
N ARG A 68 4.36 3.76 17.83
CA ARG A 68 4.08 3.17 16.50
C ARG A 68 4.81 1.86 16.26
N ALA A 69 5.28 1.17 17.30
CA ALA A 69 6.02 -0.07 17.16
C ALA A 69 5.15 -1.26 17.53
N ALA A 70 4.85 -2.10 16.54
CA ALA A 70 4.04 -3.31 16.77
C ALA A 70 4.86 -4.43 17.40
N GLY A 71 6.14 -4.56 17.04
CA GLY A 71 6.99 -5.65 17.51
C GLY A 71 8.25 -5.82 16.66
N ASP A 72 8.84 -7.01 16.74
CA ASP A 72 10.05 -7.40 16.00
C ASP A 72 9.80 -8.69 15.21
N ILE A 73 10.35 -8.77 13.99
CA ILE A 73 10.21 -9.91 13.09
C ILE A 73 11.55 -10.66 12.98
N ASP A 74 11.52 -11.95 13.27
CA ASP A 74 12.62 -12.88 13.06
C ASP A 74 12.07 -14.23 12.60
N ASP A 75 12.71 -14.86 11.62
CA ASP A 75 12.33 -16.16 11.06
C ASP A 75 10.82 -16.31 10.79
N LEU A 76 10.25 -15.36 10.02
CA LEU A 76 8.83 -15.28 9.69
C LEU A 76 7.91 -15.32 10.92
N THR A 77 8.37 -14.80 12.06
CA THR A 77 7.59 -14.69 13.29
C THR A 77 7.63 -13.25 13.79
N LEU A 78 6.47 -12.61 13.88
CA LEU A 78 6.28 -11.32 14.52
C LEU A 78 6.06 -11.53 16.01
N THR A 79 7.01 -11.09 16.84
CA THR A 79 6.83 -10.99 18.28
C THR A 79 6.35 -9.59 18.62
N LEU A 80 5.09 -9.46 19.03
CA LEU A 80 4.49 -8.19 19.40
C LEU A 80 5.14 -7.61 20.67
N VAL A 81 4.94 -6.30 20.89
CA VAL A 81 5.43 -5.61 22.10
C VAL A 81 4.90 -6.18 23.42
N ASP A 82 3.79 -6.89 23.39
CA ASP A 82 3.22 -7.60 24.55
C ASP A 82 3.78 -9.03 24.73
N GLY A 83 4.68 -9.47 23.84
CA GLY A 83 5.29 -10.80 23.83
C GLY A 83 4.51 -11.85 23.04
N THR A 84 3.36 -11.51 22.45
CA THR A 84 2.58 -12.45 21.62
C THR A 84 3.31 -12.74 20.31
N ALA A 85 3.49 -14.02 19.98
CA ALA A 85 4.11 -14.44 18.74
C ALA A 85 3.06 -14.79 17.68
N LEU A 86 3.16 -14.16 16.51
CA LEU A 86 2.30 -14.38 15.35
C LEU A 86 3.16 -14.82 14.16
N LYS A 87 2.76 -15.88 13.46
CA LYS A 87 3.49 -16.33 12.27
C LYS A 87 3.19 -15.46 11.06
N LEU A 88 4.17 -15.34 10.17
CA LEU A 88 3.99 -14.77 8.84
C LEU A 88 3.84 -15.89 7.83
N ASN A 89 2.81 -15.80 6.98
CA ASN A 89 2.53 -16.75 5.92
C ASN A 89 2.77 -16.10 4.56
N ARG A 90 3.51 -16.79 3.68
CA ARG A 90 3.69 -16.32 2.29
C ARG A 90 2.35 -16.39 1.56
N LEU A 91 1.96 -15.29 0.91
CA LEU A 91 0.81 -15.24 0.03
C LEU A 91 1.23 -15.56 -1.40
N GLU A 92 0.62 -16.59 -1.99
CA GLU A 92 0.76 -16.85 -3.42
C GLU A 92 -0.23 -15.97 -4.18
N VAL A 93 0.29 -14.96 -4.87
CA VAL A 93 -0.54 -14.16 -5.78
C VAL A 93 -0.57 -14.89 -7.11
N SER A 94 -1.62 -15.69 -7.34
CA SER A 94 -1.95 -16.11 -8.70
C SER A 94 -2.45 -14.88 -9.44
N ALA A 95 -1.82 -14.53 -10.55
CA ALA A 95 -2.41 -13.62 -11.52
C ALA A 95 -3.63 -14.34 -12.09
N MET A 96 -4.81 -14.14 -11.50
CA MET A 96 -6.04 -14.39 -12.23
C MET A 96 -6.09 -13.32 -13.31
N ASN A 97 -5.67 -13.70 -14.51
CA ASN A 97 -6.03 -12.96 -15.70
C ASN A 97 -7.55 -12.83 -15.65
N GLU A 98 -8.06 -11.62 -15.55
CA GLU A 98 -9.46 -11.34 -15.87
C GLU A 98 -9.59 -11.68 -17.36
N GLU A 99 -9.85 -12.95 -17.65
CA GLU A 99 -10.40 -13.36 -18.93
C GLU A 99 -11.76 -12.71 -18.97
N VAL A 100 -11.81 -11.55 -19.63
CA VAL A 100 -13.04 -10.85 -19.97
C VAL A 100 -13.88 -11.85 -20.74
N GLU A 101 -14.79 -12.51 -20.02
CA GLU A 101 -15.73 -13.46 -20.57
C GLU A 101 -16.59 -12.66 -21.55
N ALA A 102 -16.25 -12.77 -22.84
CA ALA A 102 -17.01 -12.17 -23.92
C ALA A 102 -18.40 -12.80 -23.88
N ILE A 103 -19.33 -12.09 -23.25
CA ILE A 103 -20.71 -12.49 -23.09
C ILE A 103 -21.28 -12.66 -24.51
N ALA A 104 -21.39 -13.90 -24.94
CA ALA A 104 -22.15 -14.29 -26.12
C ALA A 104 -23.63 -13.99 -25.85
N GLN A 105 -24.05 -12.75 -26.09
CA GLN A 105 -25.46 -12.41 -26.13
C GLN A 105 -26.04 -12.90 -27.46
N SER A 106 -26.55 -14.13 -27.42
CA SER A 106 -27.52 -14.62 -28.38
C SER A 106 -28.82 -13.83 -28.23
N ASN A 107 -29.18 -13.04 -29.24
CA ASN A 107 -30.59 -12.86 -29.59
C ASN A 107 -30.73 -12.69 -31.12
N PRO A 108 -31.54 -13.51 -31.80
CA PRO A 108 -31.75 -13.40 -33.23
C PRO A 108 -32.89 -12.42 -33.51
N ASP A 109 -32.68 -11.43 -34.39
CA ASP A 109 -33.68 -11.01 -35.38
C ASP A 109 -33.13 -9.93 -36.34
N ILE A 110 -32.65 -10.41 -37.52
CA ILE A 110 -32.86 -9.90 -38.91
C ILE A 110 -32.28 -8.51 -39.33
N PRO A 111 -31.84 -8.27 -40.60
CA PRO A 111 -31.47 -9.16 -41.71
C PRO A 111 -30.03 -8.96 -42.27
N ARG A 112 -29.57 -10.02 -42.95
CA ARG A 112 -28.39 -10.06 -43.82
C ARG A 112 -28.43 -8.99 -44.93
N TYR A 113 -27.33 -8.26 -45.10
CA TYR A 113 -26.93 -7.76 -46.42
C TYR A 113 -25.46 -8.13 -46.73
N ARG A 114 -25.32 -9.25 -47.44
CA ARG A 114 -24.42 -9.50 -48.58
C ARG A 114 -23.05 -8.78 -48.59
N SER A 115 -22.00 -9.54 -48.28
CA SER A 115 -20.72 -9.51 -49.05
C SER A 115 -20.99 -10.02 -50.47
N PRO A 116 -20.27 -9.60 -51.54
CA PRO A 116 -18.81 -9.83 -51.65
C PRO A 116 -18.02 -8.84 -52.54
N GLY A 117 -16.69 -8.94 -52.50
CA GLY A 117 -15.88 -8.71 -53.70
C GLY A 117 -14.56 -7.98 -53.47
N ALA A 118 -13.47 -8.73 -53.62
CA ALA A 118 -12.10 -8.25 -53.82
C ALA A 118 -12.00 -7.22 -54.96
N VAL A 119 -11.01 -6.31 -54.90
CA VAL A 119 -10.08 -5.91 -55.98
C VAL A 119 -8.95 -5.04 -55.39
N GLU A 120 -7.73 -5.59 -55.47
CA GLU A 120 -6.42 -5.02 -55.88
C GLU A 120 -6.00 -3.53 -55.63
N SER A 121 -4.72 -3.41 -55.21
CA SER A 121 -3.66 -2.37 -55.36
C SER A 121 -3.86 -1.24 -56.40
N PRO A 122 -3.20 -0.04 -56.30
CA PRO A 122 -1.73 0.06 -56.33
C PRO A 122 -1.02 1.23 -55.60
N ASP A 123 0.28 1.01 -55.46
CA ASP A 123 1.47 1.88 -55.38
C ASP A 123 1.36 3.37 -55.77
N ASN A 124 2.09 4.26 -55.06
CA ASN A 124 2.80 5.46 -55.58
C ASN A 124 3.51 6.29 -54.47
N LEU A 125 4.82 6.07 -54.32
CA LEU A 125 5.93 7.06 -54.29
C LEU A 125 5.73 8.46 -53.62
N ARG A 126 6.43 8.70 -52.50
CA ARG A 126 7.50 9.73 -52.34
C ARG A 126 7.96 9.93 -50.88
N ALA A 127 9.28 9.85 -50.65
CA ALA A 127 9.98 10.52 -49.54
C ALA A 127 10.25 12.00 -49.92
N PRO A 128 10.52 12.92 -48.96
CA PRO A 128 11.91 13.08 -48.51
C PRO A 128 12.12 13.50 -47.04
N GLN A 129 13.41 13.51 -46.71
CA GLN A 129 14.11 13.81 -45.47
C GLN A 129 13.90 15.24 -44.92
N GLY A 130 14.13 15.43 -43.61
CA GLY A 130 14.29 16.77 -43.02
C GLY A 130 14.51 16.81 -41.49
N ARG A 131 15.74 16.55 -41.05
CA ARG A 131 16.40 17.21 -39.89
C ARG A 131 17.49 18.12 -40.53
N PRO A 132 18.03 19.22 -39.96
CA PRO A 132 18.14 19.54 -38.52
C PRO A 132 18.16 21.05 -38.14
N GLN A 133 18.65 21.33 -36.92
CA GLN A 133 18.98 22.62 -36.26
C GLN A 133 17.82 23.20 -35.44
N GLY A 134 18.00 23.67 -34.21
CA GLY A 134 19.19 23.97 -33.41
C GLY A 134 18.81 25.14 -32.50
N LEU A 135 19.11 25.06 -31.19
CA LEU A 135 19.27 26.23 -30.33
C LEU A 135 19.84 25.81 -28.96
N GLU A 136 21.01 26.36 -28.67
CA GLU A 136 21.67 26.41 -27.38
C GLU A 136 21.00 27.44 -26.45
N GLY A 137 21.15 27.22 -25.14
CA GLY A 137 20.89 28.17 -24.05
C GLY A 137 21.03 27.42 -22.72
N VAL A 138 22.20 27.44 -22.07
CA VAL A 138 22.54 28.36 -20.94
C VAL A 138 21.38 28.41 -19.93
N GLY A 139 21.45 27.94 -18.68
CA GLY A 139 22.52 27.91 -17.70
C GLY A 139 21.98 28.54 -16.41
N LEU A 140 22.25 27.90 -15.25
CA LEU A 140 22.05 28.42 -13.87
C LEU A 140 20.57 28.47 -13.41
N THR A 141 20.13 28.24 -12.16
CA THR A 141 20.74 28.30 -10.83
C THR A 141 19.98 27.41 -9.85
N ARG A 142 20.75 26.85 -8.92
CA ARG A 142 20.40 26.34 -7.60
C ARG A 142 19.58 27.34 -6.77
N LYS A 143 18.75 26.77 -5.87
CA LYS A 143 18.26 27.30 -4.58
C LYS A 143 16.91 27.99 -4.66
N ASP A 144 15.90 27.35 -4.09
CA ASP A 144 14.97 28.05 -3.20
C ASP A 144 14.57 27.15 -2.03
N LYS A 145 14.80 27.70 -0.84
CA LYS A 145 14.46 27.14 0.46
C LYS A 145 13.03 27.58 0.75
N ILE A 146 12.12 26.64 0.98
CA ILE A 146 10.79 26.98 1.50
C ILE A 146 10.87 26.97 3.04
N PRO A 147 10.50 28.06 3.72
CA PRO A 147 10.60 28.18 5.16
C PRO A 147 9.58 27.30 5.88
N LEU A 148 10.08 26.62 6.91
CA LEU A 148 9.37 25.81 7.88
C LEU A 148 8.50 26.75 8.75
N LEU A 149 7.19 26.81 8.47
CA LEU A 149 6.25 27.54 9.31
C LEU A 149 5.88 26.67 10.52
N LEU A 150 6.62 26.86 11.61
CA LEU A 150 6.19 26.49 12.95
C LEU A 150 4.90 27.26 13.30
N SER A 151 3.77 26.58 13.33
CA SER A 151 2.56 27.09 13.97
C SER A 151 2.40 26.42 15.32
N ALA A 152 2.85 27.12 16.37
CA ALA A 152 2.56 26.78 17.75
C ALA A 152 1.20 27.39 18.10
N ALA A 153 0.18 26.55 18.27
CA ALA A 153 -1.07 26.93 18.90
C ALA A 153 -1.17 26.22 20.24
N ALA A 154 -0.61 26.86 21.27
CA ALA A 154 -0.93 26.56 22.65
C ALA A 154 -2.28 27.23 22.99
N ILE A 155 -3.31 26.43 23.21
CA ILE A 155 -4.50 26.86 23.94
C ILE A 155 -4.80 25.78 24.98
N GLY A 156 -4.50 26.10 26.23
CA GLY A 156 -4.94 25.32 27.37
C GLY A 156 -6.38 25.66 27.73
N PHE A 157 -7.09 24.71 28.33
CA PHE A 157 -8.10 25.01 29.33
C PHE A 157 -8.14 23.89 30.38
N LEU A 158 -7.84 24.29 31.61
CA LEU A 158 -8.08 23.55 32.84
C LEU A 158 -9.58 23.39 33.07
N THR A 159 -10.02 22.20 33.48
CA THR A 159 -11.05 22.03 34.52
C THR A 159 -11.05 20.57 34.98
N GLY A 160 -10.81 20.36 36.27
CA GLY A 160 -10.89 19.05 36.88
C GLY A 160 -12.29 18.75 37.44
N LEU A 161 -12.56 17.48 37.71
CA LEU A 161 -13.27 17.09 38.91
C LEU A 161 -12.96 15.62 39.25
N LEU A 162 -12.47 15.41 40.48
CA LEU A 162 -12.32 14.12 41.14
C LEU A 162 -13.71 13.52 41.40
N ILE A 163 -13.94 12.27 41.00
CA ILE A 163 -14.91 11.41 41.69
C ILE A 163 -14.21 10.12 42.05
N THR A 164 -13.57 10.14 43.22
CA THR A 164 -13.40 8.95 44.05
C THR A 164 -14.78 8.48 44.49
N HIS A 165 -15.13 7.23 44.21
CA HIS A 165 -16.00 6.52 45.14
C HIS A 165 -15.48 5.11 45.38
N ALA A 166 -15.04 4.92 46.61
CA ALA A 166 -14.60 3.65 47.16
C ALA A 166 -15.77 2.68 47.33
N GLN A 167 -15.48 1.40 47.06
CA GLN A 167 -15.64 0.28 48.00
C GLN A 167 -17.05 -0.04 48.54
N ARG A 168 -17.58 -1.22 48.16
CA ARG A 168 -17.93 -2.25 49.15
C ARG A 168 -18.24 -3.63 48.54
N ARG A 169 -17.45 -4.62 48.95
CA ARG A 169 -17.87 -6.04 49.09
C ARG A 169 -19.21 -6.12 49.83
N ARG A 170 -20.07 -7.06 49.43
CA ARG A 170 -20.82 -7.92 50.37
C ARG A 170 -21.46 -9.13 49.67
N ARG A 171 -21.01 -10.29 50.14
CA ARG A 171 -21.64 -11.62 50.18
C ARG A 171 -21.81 -12.38 48.87
#